data_AF-A0A9D7J182-F1
#
_entry.id   AF-A0A9D7J182-F1
#
_cell.length_a   1.000
_cell.length_b   1.000
_cell.length_c   1.000
_cell.angle_alpha   90.00
_cell.angle_beta   90.00
_cell.angle_gamma   90.00
#
_symmetry.space_group_name_H-M   'P 1'
#
loop_
_entity.id
_entity.type
_entity.pdbx_description
1 polymer ?
#
loop_
_entity_poly.entity_id
_entity_poly.type
_entity_poly.pdbx_seq_one_letter_code
_entity_poly.pdbx_strand_id
1 'polypeptide(L)'
;MQNRKTSRIYDAIIVGSGAAGGIAAHVLVNKGLNVLLLEIGPKWDRGTIFHTEHSWPYEMPYHGLGRPGQYDGLWKVNAYTEHLYVHPRIDRYATAPGTDFHWTRIHAVGGRTNTWARVSLRMAEWDLKPKSMQDGAGEDWPISYSDLAPYYDKAEDMLGVFGTREGLAVLPDGNYHAPTPPARCGEVMLMKGGRKIGIPVIPVRKAILLKNRDNRSACHYCGNCDYGCATGSRFSSLDAIIPQLLGRKNFTLRTQAAVHRVLLDPKTGKARGVEFIDTRNKLTYEARARVVVLGAGAMESTRILLNSKSREWPTGLANSSGVLGHYVMDNFKSGFVSGWLPSLKATEIFNDDGAGGGHVYIPRHTNFKGGRKSSVLRGWQFQPGSGSGAFPGYSKRLEGFRHTSVAFSCSGGMTTKRRWLT
;
A
#
# COMPACT_ATOMS: atom_id res chain seq x y z
N MET A 1 -5.62 32.89 -17.15
CA MET A 1 -6.51 31.94 -16.45
C MET A 1 -7.30 32.72 -15.40
N GLN A 2 -8.64 32.69 -15.43
CA GLN A 2 -9.45 33.30 -14.38
C GLN A 2 -9.44 32.40 -13.15
N ASN A 3 -8.64 32.73 -12.13
CA ASN A 3 -8.61 32.02 -10.86
C ASN A 3 -9.93 32.27 -10.10
N ARG A 4 -10.75 31.22 -9.97
CA ARG A 4 -11.98 31.28 -9.18
C ARG A 4 -11.65 31.03 -7.71
N LYS A 5 -11.88 32.04 -6.86
CA LYS A 5 -11.63 32.00 -5.41
C LYS A 5 -12.83 31.42 -4.67
N THR A 6 -12.59 30.49 -3.75
CA THR A 6 -13.62 30.11 -2.77
C THR A 6 -13.75 31.20 -1.70
N SER A 7 -14.98 31.57 -1.32
CA SER A 7 -15.23 32.57 -0.26
C SER A 7 -14.88 32.06 1.15
N ARG A 8 -14.98 30.74 1.38
CA ARG A 8 -14.68 30.09 2.66
C ARG A 8 -13.17 29.95 2.89
N ILE A 9 -12.72 30.29 4.08
CA ILE A 9 -11.37 29.99 4.59
C ILE A 9 -11.49 28.78 5.52
N TYR A 10 -10.69 27.75 5.29
CA TYR A 10 -10.63 26.55 6.13
C TYR A 10 -9.57 26.71 7.23
N ASP A 11 -9.71 25.95 8.31
CA ASP A 11 -8.65 25.86 9.31
C ASP A 11 -7.46 25.09 8.75
N ALA A 12 -7.71 23.99 8.04
CA ALA A 12 -6.69 23.22 7.35
C ALA A 12 -7.16 22.75 5.96
N ILE A 13 -6.24 22.80 4.99
CA ILE A 13 -6.33 22.04 3.73
C ILE A 13 -5.38 20.86 3.80
N ILE A 14 -5.88 19.68 3.42
CA ILE A 14 -5.08 18.46 3.31
C ILE A 14 -5.10 18.03 1.85
N VAL A 15 -3.93 17.78 1.28
CA VAL A 15 -3.78 17.38 -0.12
C VAL A 15 -3.49 15.89 -0.19
N GLY A 16 -4.36 15.13 -0.85
CA GLY A 16 -4.31 13.67 -0.98
C GLY A 16 -5.06 12.95 0.13
N SER A 17 -5.85 11.94 -0.22
CA SER A 17 -6.73 11.19 0.71
C SER A 17 -6.22 9.80 1.09
N GLY A 18 -4.93 9.52 0.82
CA GLY A 18 -4.25 8.27 1.20
C GLY A 18 -4.08 8.12 2.72
N ALA A 19 -3.21 7.20 3.15
CA ALA A 19 -2.97 6.94 4.58
C ALA A 19 -2.66 8.23 5.38
N ALA A 20 -1.67 9.01 4.92
CA ALA A 20 -1.25 10.22 5.61
C ALA A 20 -2.37 11.29 5.67
N GLY A 21 -2.96 11.63 4.52
CA GLY A 21 -3.98 12.68 4.47
C GLY A 21 -5.32 12.27 5.08
N GLY A 22 -5.72 11.01 4.95
CA GLY A 22 -6.89 10.46 5.63
C GLY A 22 -6.75 10.52 7.14
N ILE A 23 -5.64 10.03 7.70
CA ILE A 23 -5.39 10.06 9.16
C ILE A 23 -5.33 11.51 9.65
N ALA A 24 -4.63 12.41 8.94
CA ALA A 24 -4.60 13.83 9.28
C ALA A 24 -6.01 14.45 9.28
N ALA A 25 -6.84 14.13 8.29
CA ALA A 25 -8.23 14.61 8.23
C ALA A 25 -9.03 14.09 9.43
N HIS A 26 -8.91 12.80 9.75
CA HIS A 26 -9.59 12.18 10.88
C HIS A 26 -9.25 12.89 12.19
N VAL A 27 -7.96 13.12 12.45
CA VAL A 27 -7.51 13.77 13.68
C VAL A 27 -7.99 15.22 13.75
N LEU A 28 -7.78 16.01 12.70
CA LEU A 28 -8.08 17.45 12.71
C LEU A 28 -9.60 17.71 12.78
N VAL A 29 -10.41 16.93 12.05
CA VAL A 29 -11.87 17.03 12.08
C VAL A 29 -12.42 16.63 13.46
N ASN A 30 -11.90 15.57 14.08
CA ASN A 30 -12.31 15.17 15.43
C ASN A 30 -11.88 16.14 16.52
N LYS A 31 -10.89 16.99 16.25
CA LYS A 31 -10.52 18.14 17.09
C LYS A 31 -11.35 19.40 16.82
N GLY A 32 -12.38 19.32 15.97
CA GLY A 32 -13.33 20.40 15.72
C GLY A 32 -12.92 21.38 14.63
N LEU A 33 -11.79 21.16 13.95
CA LEU A 33 -11.32 22.06 12.89
C LEU A 33 -12.15 21.90 11.62
N ASN A 34 -12.32 22.99 10.87
CA ASN A 34 -12.90 22.99 9.53
C ASN A 34 -11.85 22.55 8.50
N VAL A 35 -12.01 21.35 7.96
CA VAL A 35 -11.02 20.72 7.09
C VAL A 35 -11.54 20.55 5.67
N LEU A 36 -10.72 20.95 4.69
CA LEU A 36 -10.91 20.61 3.28
C LEU A 36 -9.88 19.54 2.88
N LEU A 37 -10.36 18.36 2.50
CA LEU A 37 -9.55 17.29 1.91
C LEU A 37 -9.68 17.32 0.38
N LEU A 38 -8.56 17.53 -0.31
CA LEU A 38 -8.48 17.57 -1.76
C LEU A 38 -7.91 16.25 -2.30
N GLU A 39 -8.59 15.63 -3.25
CA GLU A 39 -8.16 14.39 -3.91
C GLU A 39 -8.20 14.55 -5.42
N ILE A 40 -7.16 14.12 -6.13
CA ILE A 40 -7.08 14.22 -7.60
C ILE A 40 -8.03 13.23 -8.28
N GLY A 41 -8.25 12.08 -7.66
CA GLY A 41 -9.14 11.04 -8.16
C GLY A 41 -10.57 11.08 -7.63
N PRO A 42 -11.46 10.25 -8.21
CA PRO A 42 -12.86 10.21 -7.80
C PRO A 42 -13.02 9.44 -6.50
N LYS A 43 -14.16 9.65 -5.83
CA LYS A 43 -14.62 8.76 -4.76
C LYS A 43 -15.41 7.64 -5.40
N TRP A 44 -14.89 6.42 -5.33
CA TRP A 44 -15.62 5.24 -5.75
C TRP A 44 -16.62 4.79 -4.68
N ASP A 45 -17.65 4.06 -5.12
CA ASP A 45 -18.47 3.26 -4.22
C ASP A 45 -17.84 1.87 -4.10
N ARG A 46 -17.59 1.43 -2.85
CA ARG A 46 -16.89 0.18 -2.57
C ARG A 46 -17.65 -1.04 -3.13
N GLY A 47 -18.99 -1.04 -3.01
CA GLY A 47 -19.83 -2.16 -3.45
C GLY A 47 -19.82 -2.35 -4.96
N THR A 48 -19.60 -1.27 -5.71
CA THR A 48 -19.51 -1.33 -7.17
C THR A 48 -18.09 -1.43 -7.70
N ILE A 49 -17.07 -0.92 -7.00
CA ILE A 49 -15.72 -0.86 -7.57
C ILE A 49 -14.92 -2.15 -7.37
N PHE A 50 -15.19 -2.88 -6.29
CA PHE A 50 -14.50 -4.13 -5.97
C PHE A 50 -15.35 -5.38 -6.25
N HIS A 51 -16.41 -5.26 -7.05
CA HIS A 51 -17.31 -6.37 -7.37
C HIS A 51 -16.60 -7.54 -8.07
N THR A 52 -15.51 -7.27 -8.78
CA THR A 52 -14.71 -8.28 -9.49
C THR A 52 -13.71 -9.00 -8.60
N GLU A 53 -13.60 -8.68 -7.31
CA GLU A 53 -12.60 -9.28 -6.42
C GLU A 53 -12.75 -10.80 -6.26
N HIS A 54 -13.95 -11.34 -6.51
CA HIS A 54 -14.23 -12.78 -6.48
C HIS A 54 -14.45 -13.38 -7.88
N SER A 55 -14.25 -12.59 -8.94
CA SER A 55 -14.34 -13.10 -10.31
C SER A 55 -13.13 -13.95 -10.65
N TRP A 56 -13.37 -15.10 -11.26
CA TRP A 56 -12.28 -15.98 -11.68
C TRP A 56 -11.49 -15.34 -12.82
N PRO A 57 -10.18 -15.62 -12.93
CA PRO A 57 -9.37 -15.10 -14.02
C PRO A 57 -9.98 -15.33 -15.40
N TYR A 58 -10.55 -16.50 -15.68
CA TYR A 58 -11.16 -16.81 -16.98
C TYR A 58 -12.46 -16.04 -17.29
N GLU A 59 -13.09 -15.43 -16.29
CA GLU A 59 -14.26 -14.55 -16.45
C GLU A 59 -13.83 -13.10 -16.71
N MET A 60 -12.57 -12.77 -16.42
CA MET A 60 -12.02 -11.43 -16.55
C MET A 60 -11.37 -11.22 -17.92
N PRO A 61 -11.42 -9.99 -18.45
CA PRO A 61 -10.63 -9.61 -19.62
C PRO A 61 -9.15 -10.00 -19.44
N TYR A 62 -8.55 -10.52 -20.51
CA TYR A 62 -7.14 -10.93 -20.52
C TYR A 62 -6.76 -11.94 -19.42
N HIS A 63 -7.71 -12.78 -19.01
CA HIS A 63 -7.53 -13.73 -17.92
C HIS A 63 -7.12 -13.09 -16.59
N GLY A 64 -7.64 -11.89 -16.29
CA GLY A 64 -7.30 -11.16 -15.08
C GLY A 64 -5.95 -10.45 -15.12
N LEU A 65 -5.19 -10.58 -16.22
CA LEU A 65 -3.90 -9.91 -16.41
C LEU A 65 -4.08 -8.46 -16.85
N GLY A 66 -2.99 -7.71 -16.89
CA GLY A 66 -2.97 -6.40 -17.54
C GLY A 66 -3.20 -6.53 -19.05
N ARG A 67 -3.80 -5.50 -19.65
CA ARG A 67 -3.89 -5.34 -21.10
C ARG A 67 -2.52 -5.58 -21.75
N PRO A 68 -2.38 -6.59 -22.63
CA PRO A 68 -1.12 -6.89 -23.30
C PRO A 68 -0.56 -5.65 -23.99
N GLY A 69 0.73 -5.38 -23.82
CA GLY A 69 1.35 -4.25 -24.49
C GLY A 69 1.05 -2.89 -23.86
N GLN A 70 0.32 -2.80 -22.73
CA GLN A 70 0.02 -1.53 -22.04
C GLN A 70 0.66 -1.44 -20.65
N TYR A 71 0.54 -2.50 -19.85
CA TYR A 71 0.99 -2.55 -18.46
C TYR A 71 2.11 -3.57 -18.21
N ASP A 72 2.85 -3.95 -19.27
CA ASP A 72 3.86 -5.02 -19.21
C ASP A 72 4.83 -4.80 -18.05
N GLY A 73 4.95 -5.80 -17.17
CA GLY A 73 5.79 -5.76 -15.96
C GLY A 73 5.15 -5.16 -14.70
N LEU A 74 3.98 -4.50 -14.79
CA LEU A 74 3.29 -3.91 -13.65
C LEU A 74 2.22 -4.83 -13.07
N TRP A 75 2.63 -5.81 -12.26
CA TRP A 75 1.72 -6.82 -11.69
C TRP A 75 0.53 -6.26 -10.90
N LYS A 76 0.65 -5.05 -10.35
CA LYS A 76 -0.41 -4.37 -9.60
C LYS A 76 -1.48 -3.72 -10.47
N VAL A 77 -1.21 -3.50 -11.75
CA VAL A 77 -2.14 -2.90 -12.71
C VAL A 77 -2.64 -4.00 -13.62
N ASN A 78 -3.83 -4.49 -13.34
CA ASN A 78 -4.43 -5.64 -14.02
C ASN A 78 -5.94 -5.45 -14.22
N ALA A 79 -6.62 -6.40 -14.87
CA ALA A 79 -8.05 -6.25 -15.19
C ALA A 79 -8.95 -6.02 -13.96
N TYR A 80 -8.52 -6.42 -12.76
CA TYR A 80 -9.26 -6.18 -11.52
C TYR A 80 -9.09 -4.76 -10.98
N THR A 81 -7.94 -4.11 -11.22
CA THR A 81 -7.55 -2.89 -10.52
C THR A 81 -7.23 -1.71 -11.44
N GLU A 82 -7.13 -1.91 -12.76
CA GLU A 82 -6.62 -0.90 -13.70
C GLU A 82 -7.35 0.44 -13.60
N HIS A 83 -8.64 0.42 -13.28
CA HIS A 83 -9.49 1.60 -13.11
C HIS A 83 -9.09 2.51 -11.92
N LEU A 84 -8.30 2.02 -10.96
CA LEU A 84 -7.76 2.81 -9.85
C LEU A 84 -6.39 3.43 -10.17
N TYR A 85 -5.61 2.75 -11.01
CA TYR A 85 -4.22 3.10 -11.23
C TYR A 85 -4.07 4.15 -12.32
N VAL A 86 -3.04 4.97 -12.15
CA VAL A 86 -2.59 5.88 -13.19
C VAL A 86 -1.92 5.09 -14.29
N HIS A 87 -2.37 5.28 -15.54
CA HIS A 87 -1.76 4.61 -16.67
C HIS A 87 -0.32 5.11 -16.87
N PRO A 88 0.70 4.23 -16.75
CA PRO A 88 2.10 4.63 -16.67
C PRO A 88 2.60 5.32 -17.92
N ARG A 89 2.01 5.06 -19.09
CA ARG A 89 2.38 5.70 -20.37
C ARG A 89 1.66 7.02 -20.67
N ILE A 90 0.54 7.30 -19.99
CA ILE A 90 -0.25 8.52 -20.22
C ILE A 90 0.26 9.62 -19.29
N ASP A 91 0.48 9.27 -18.02
CA ASP A 91 1.08 10.13 -17.03
C ASP A 91 2.39 9.46 -16.61
N ARG A 92 3.47 9.87 -17.28
CA ARG A 92 4.82 9.29 -17.11
C ARG A 92 5.61 10.09 -16.08
N TYR A 93 6.48 9.41 -15.34
CA TYR A 93 7.59 10.10 -14.71
C TYR A 93 8.58 10.57 -15.77
N ALA A 94 9.13 11.76 -15.57
CA ALA A 94 10.35 12.15 -16.26
C ALA A 94 11.51 11.31 -15.70
N THR A 95 12.34 10.75 -16.57
CA THR A 95 13.54 9.99 -16.19
C THR A 95 14.77 10.63 -16.81
N ALA A 96 15.92 10.46 -16.17
CA ALA A 96 17.18 10.91 -16.75
C ALA A 96 17.58 10.00 -17.93
N PRO A 97 18.35 10.51 -18.92
CA PRO A 97 18.84 9.69 -20.03
C PRO A 97 19.51 8.40 -19.53
N GLY A 98 19.14 7.26 -20.12
CA GLY A 98 19.69 5.95 -19.74
C GLY A 98 19.16 5.36 -18.43
N THR A 99 18.19 6.01 -17.77
CA THR A 99 17.58 5.50 -16.53
C THR A 99 16.13 5.09 -16.75
N ASP A 100 15.67 4.14 -15.93
CA ASP A 100 14.26 3.80 -15.79
C ASP A 100 13.81 4.04 -14.36
N PHE A 101 12.60 4.56 -14.20
CA PHE A 101 11.98 4.78 -12.91
C PHE A 101 10.49 4.58 -13.02
N HIS A 102 9.98 3.66 -12.23
CA HIS A 102 8.55 3.41 -12.16
C HIS A 102 8.08 3.35 -10.71
N TRP A 103 7.03 4.11 -10.41
CA TRP A 103 6.30 4.02 -9.15
C TRP A 103 4.80 4.02 -9.42
N THR A 104 4.10 2.99 -8.98
CA THR A 104 2.65 2.91 -9.17
C THR A 104 1.92 4.02 -8.38
N ARG A 105 1.04 4.74 -9.08
CA ARG A 105 0.17 5.79 -8.52
C ARG A 105 -1.29 5.36 -8.63
N ILE A 106 -2.10 5.76 -7.66
CA ILE A 106 -3.55 5.57 -7.64
C ILE A 106 -4.19 6.94 -7.52
N HIS A 107 -5.04 7.29 -8.48
CA HIS A 107 -5.85 8.50 -8.44
C HIS A 107 -7.28 8.10 -8.07
N ALA A 108 -7.50 7.90 -6.78
CA ALA A 108 -8.79 7.57 -6.20
C ALA A 108 -8.81 7.97 -4.73
N VAL A 109 -9.99 8.26 -4.19
CA VAL A 109 -10.14 8.45 -2.74
C VAL A 109 -9.61 7.22 -2.00
N GLY A 110 -8.75 7.45 -1.00
CA GLY A 110 -8.02 6.40 -0.29
C GLY A 110 -6.63 6.08 -0.84
N GLY A 111 -6.31 6.51 -2.07
CA GLY A 111 -5.01 6.33 -2.70
C GLY A 111 -4.52 4.88 -2.65
N ARG A 112 -3.23 4.69 -2.36
CA ARG A 112 -2.60 3.35 -2.29
C ARG A 112 -3.12 2.45 -1.18
N THR A 113 -3.89 2.97 -0.22
CA THR A 113 -4.53 2.12 0.79
C THR A 113 -5.65 1.25 0.20
N ASN A 114 -6.04 1.49 -1.06
CA ASN A 114 -7.00 0.66 -1.78
C ASN A 114 -6.41 -0.67 -2.26
N THR A 115 -5.09 -0.86 -2.34
CA THR A 115 -4.47 -2.09 -2.93
C THR A 115 -3.09 -2.41 -2.31
N TRP A 116 -2.84 -1.94 -1.10
CA TRP A 116 -1.63 -2.26 -0.32
C TRP A 116 -1.71 -3.65 0.32
N ALA A 117 -0.61 -4.14 0.92
CA ALA A 117 -0.46 -5.48 1.49
C ALA A 117 -0.93 -5.64 2.95
N ARG A 118 -1.39 -4.55 3.60
CA ARG A 118 -1.89 -4.48 4.98
C ARG A 118 -0.87 -4.80 6.08
N VAL A 119 0.31 -5.32 5.74
CA VAL A 119 1.40 -5.58 6.69
C VAL A 119 1.75 -4.31 7.44
N SER A 120 1.58 -4.34 8.76
CA SER A 120 1.61 -3.16 9.63
C SER A 120 2.60 -3.42 10.76
N LEU A 121 3.85 -3.05 10.53
CA LEU A 121 5.00 -3.33 11.40
C LEU A 121 5.51 -2.00 11.99
N ARG A 122 5.95 -2.04 13.25
CA ARG A 122 6.64 -0.92 13.88
C ARG A 122 8.11 -0.90 13.46
N MET A 123 8.69 0.29 13.36
CA MET A 123 10.14 0.45 13.34
C MET A 123 10.70 0.24 14.75
N ALA A 124 11.90 -0.33 14.86
CA ALA A 124 12.61 -0.43 16.12
C ALA A 124 13.42 0.85 16.43
N GLU A 125 13.88 1.02 17.68
CA GLU A 125 14.72 2.16 18.09
C GLU A 125 15.92 2.34 17.17
N TRP A 126 16.64 1.26 16.86
CA TRP A 126 17.80 1.34 15.98
C TRP A 126 17.44 1.66 14.52
N ASP A 127 16.22 1.36 14.05
CA ASP A 127 15.81 1.76 12.69
C ASP A 127 15.65 3.28 12.59
N LEU A 128 15.39 3.95 13.72
CA LEU A 128 15.38 5.40 13.86
C LEU A 128 16.79 5.96 14.11
N LYS A 129 17.75 5.14 14.54
CA LYS A 129 19.13 5.52 14.85
C LYS A 129 20.17 4.75 14.01
N PRO A 130 20.09 4.76 12.66
CA PRO A 130 20.99 3.96 11.83
C PRO A 130 22.46 4.38 11.94
N LYS A 131 22.74 5.67 12.20
CA LYS A 131 24.10 6.20 12.28
C LYS A 131 24.76 5.84 13.60
N SER A 132 24.08 6.07 14.73
CA SER A 132 24.68 5.81 16.05
C SER A 132 24.52 4.36 16.54
N MET A 133 23.49 3.61 16.08
CA MET A 133 23.19 2.27 16.61
C MET A 133 23.31 1.13 15.61
N GLN A 134 23.54 1.41 14.31
CA GLN A 134 23.69 0.37 13.30
C GLN A 134 25.05 0.43 12.57
N ASP A 135 25.07 0.96 11.35
CA ASP A 135 26.19 0.84 10.41
C ASP A 135 26.86 2.17 10.10
N GLY A 136 26.47 3.25 10.77
CA GLY A 136 27.02 4.58 10.53
C GLY A 136 26.48 5.26 9.28
N ALA A 137 25.62 4.61 8.48
CA ALA A 137 25.11 5.17 7.23
C ALA A 137 23.77 5.89 7.39
N GLY A 138 23.61 7.00 6.68
CA GLY A 138 22.45 7.89 6.84
C GLY A 138 22.55 8.75 8.09
N GLU A 139 21.42 9.28 8.54
CA GLU A 139 21.33 10.15 9.72
C GLU A 139 20.37 9.55 10.76
N ASP A 140 20.63 9.86 12.02
CA ASP A 140 19.71 9.53 13.10
C ASP A 140 18.50 10.45 13.04
N TRP A 141 17.32 9.86 13.26
CA TRP A 141 16.09 10.61 13.36
C TRP A 141 16.14 11.50 14.61
N PRO A 142 15.61 12.73 14.57
CA PRO A 142 15.56 13.62 15.72
C PRO A 142 14.50 13.21 16.77
N ILE A 143 13.97 11.98 16.66
CA ILE A 143 12.99 11.37 17.56
C ILE A 143 13.42 9.93 17.87
N SER A 144 12.84 9.37 18.93
CA SER A 144 13.06 8.01 19.44
C SER A 144 11.82 7.13 19.22
N TYR A 145 11.95 5.83 19.47
CA TYR A 145 10.83 4.92 19.49
C TYR A 145 9.80 5.32 20.55
N SER A 146 10.23 5.78 21.73
CA SER A 146 9.30 6.21 22.78
C SER A 146 8.45 7.41 22.37
N ASP A 147 8.97 8.28 21.50
CA ASP A 147 8.18 9.39 20.94
C ASP A 147 7.09 8.88 20.00
N LEU A 148 7.37 7.81 19.23
CA LEU A 148 6.45 7.23 18.26
C LEU A 148 5.48 6.20 18.85
N ALA A 149 5.85 5.49 19.92
CA ALA A 149 5.09 4.37 20.48
C ALA A 149 3.62 4.73 20.76
N PRO A 150 3.29 5.87 21.41
CA PRO A 150 1.89 6.25 21.63
C PRO A 150 1.10 6.53 20.34
N TYR A 151 1.78 6.89 19.25
CA TYR A 151 1.16 7.11 17.94
C TYR A 151 0.99 5.80 17.17
N TYR A 152 1.93 4.85 17.33
CA TYR A 152 1.73 3.50 16.82
C TYR A 152 0.52 2.83 17.48
N ASP A 153 0.35 2.96 18.80
CA ASP A 153 -0.84 2.41 19.50
C ASP A 153 -2.15 2.96 18.91
N LYS A 154 -2.22 4.28 18.68
CA LYS A 154 -3.38 4.94 18.07
C LYS A 154 -3.60 4.50 16.63
N ALA A 155 -2.52 4.38 15.85
CA ALA A 155 -2.60 3.93 14.47
C ALA A 155 -3.12 2.49 14.40
N GLU A 156 -2.57 1.58 15.19
CA GLU A 156 -2.96 0.16 15.18
C GLU A 156 -4.42 -0.06 15.59
N ASP A 157 -4.91 0.69 16.57
CA ASP A 157 -6.33 0.66 16.94
C ASP A 157 -7.21 1.17 15.78
N MET A 158 -6.89 2.33 15.20
CA MET A 158 -7.62 2.91 14.08
C MET A 158 -7.63 2.01 12.84
N LEU A 159 -6.47 1.41 12.53
CA LEU A 159 -6.26 0.51 11.40
C LEU A 159 -6.96 -0.83 11.61
N GLY A 160 -7.16 -1.25 12.87
CA GLY A 160 -7.63 -2.59 13.20
C GLY A 160 -6.55 -3.63 12.93
N VAL A 161 -5.37 -3.47 13.52
CA VAL A 161 -4.25 -4.41 13.34
C VAL A 161 -4.45 -5.66 14.21
N PHE A 162 -4.44 -6.84 13.59
CA PHE A 162 -4.26 -8.11 14.32
C PHE A 162 -2.77 -8.43 14.43
N GLY A 163 -2.39 -9.22 15.43
CA GLY A 163 -1.00 -9.59 15.70
C GLY A 163 -0.86 -10.39 16.99
N THR A 164 0.34 -10.90 17.25
CA THR A 164 0.75 -11.47 18.53
C THR A 164 1.98 -10.73 19.07
N ARG A 165 2.28 -10.92 20.36
CA ARG A 165 3.39 -10.26 21.05
C ARG A 165 4.55 -11.23 21.18
N GLU A 166 5.62 -10.99 20.44
CA GLU A 166 6.78 -11.88 20.42
C GLU A 166 7.93 -11.37 21.30
N GLY A 167 7.85 -10.14 21.82
CA GLY A 167 8.91 -9.55 22.64
C GLY A 167 10.22 -9.30 21.88
N LEU A 168 10.15 -9.13 20.55
CA LEU A 168 11.34 -8.95 19.72
C LEU A 168 11.75 -7.49 19.65
N ALA A 169 12.99 -7.19 20.06
CA ALA A 169 13.54 -5.84 19.95
C ALA A 169 13.70 -5.37 18.49
N VAL A 170 13.95 -6.28 17.54
CA VAL A 170 13.99 -6.01 16.07
C VAL A 170 12.64 -5.69 15.46
N LEU A 171 11.57 -6.02 16.16
CA LEU A 171 10.22 -5.82 15.69
C LEU A 171 9.30 -5.59 16.89
N PRO A 172 9.36 -4.39 17.49
CA PRO A 172 8.63 -4.09 18.72
C PRO A 172 7.15 -4.41 18.60
N ASP A 173 6.59 -5.00 19.64
CA ASP A 173 5.18 -5.34 19.71
C ASP A 173 4.27 -4.12 19.67
N GLY A 174 3.01 -4.35 19.33
CA GLY A 174 1.97 -3.33 19.25
C GLY A 174 0.69 -3.73 19.97
N ASN A 175 -0.34 -2.91 19.80
CA ASN A 175 -1.66 -3.11 20.32
C ASN A 175 -2.55 -3.76 19.26
N TYR A 176 -2.97 -4.99 19.50
CA TYR A 176 -3.69 -5.80 18.53
C TYR A 176 -5.11 -6.10 19.00
N HIS A 177 -6.10 -5.92 18.12
CA HIS A 177 -7.51 -6.20 18.48
C HIS A 177 -7.83 -7.71 18.53
N ALA A 178 -6.98 -8.52 17.90
CA ALA A 178 -7.10 -9.97 17.83
C ALA A 178 -5.74 -10.63 17.55
N PRO A 179 -5.55 -11.90 17.95
CA PRO A 179 -4.38 -12.67 17.55
C PRO A 179 -4.38 -12.92 16.04
N THR A 180 -3.18 -13.11 15.48
CA THR A 180 -3.01 -13.55 14.10
C THR A 180 -3.73 -14.88 13.84
N PRO A 181 -4.43 -15.05 12.70
CA PRO A 181 -5.01 -16.34 12.35
C PRO A 181 -3.95 -17.45 12.33
N PRO A 182 -4.33 -18.72 12.61
CA PRO A 182 -3.39 -19.83 12.64
C PRO A 182 -2.57 -19.95 11.33
N ALA A 183 -1.30 -20.32 11.47
CA ALA A 183 -0.42 -20.60 10.34
C ALA A 183 -0.97 -21.77 9.50
N ARG A 184 -0.88 -21.65 8.17
CA ARG A 184 -1.28 -22.71 7.22
C ARG A 184 -0.28 -23.86 7.20
N CYS A 185 -0.63 -24.97 6.58
CA CYS A 185 0.20 -26.17 6.49
C CYS A 185 1.65 -25.87 6.06
N GLY A 186 1.83 -25.11 4.97
CA GLY A 186 3.16 -24.74 4.48
C GLY A 186 3.91 -23.81 5.43
N GLU A 187 3.19 -22.92 6.12
CA GLU A 187 3.78 -22.01 7.10
C GLU A 187 4.18 -22.71 8.39
N VAL A 188 3.42 -23.70 8.84
CA VAL A 188 3.82 -24.57 9.96
C VAL A 188 5.12 -25.30 9.63
N MET A 189 5.30 -25.75 8.38
CA MET A 189 6.57 -26.33 7.93
C MET A 189 7.69 -25.30 7.90
N LEU A 190 7.43 -24.08 7.43
CA LEU A 190 8.40 -22.98 7.50
C LEU A 190 8.79 -22.66 8.95
N MET A 191 7.84 -22.62 9.88
CA MET A 191 8.12 -22.42 11.30
C MET A 191 8.99 -23.55 11.88
N LYS A 192 8.74 -24.81 11.50
CA LYS A 192 9.59 -25.95 11.87
C LYS A 192 11.00 -25.80 11.30
N GLY A 193 11.11 -25.40 10.03
CA GLY A 193 12.40 -25.16 9.35
C GLY A 193 13.19 -24.03 10.02
N GLY A 194 12.54 -22.90 10.28
CA GLY A 194 13.13 -21.76 10.99
C GLY A 194 13.70 -22.15 12.35
N ARG A 195 12.94 -22.91 13.16
CA ARG A 195 13.42 -23.45 14.44
C ARG A 195 14.69 -24.30 14.29
N LYS A 196 14.78 -25.16 13.28
CA LYS A 196 15.96 -26.01 13.04
C LYS A 196 17.23 -25.21 12.74
N ILE A 197 17.09 -24.05 12.08
CA ILE A 197 18.24 -23.21 11.68
C ILE A 197 18.41 -21.96 12.55
N GLY A 198 17.65 -21.86 13.65
CA GLY A 198 17.71 -20.71 14.57
C GLY A 198 17.19 -19.40 13.98
N ILE A 199 16.33 -19.43 12.97
CA ILE A 199 15.69 -18.23 12.40
C ILE A 199 14.24 -18.15 12.88
N PRO A 200 13.83 -17.06 13.54
CA PRO A 200 12.46 -16.89 14.02
C PRO A 200 11.50 -16.75 12.83
N VAL A 201 10.40 -17.52 12.88
CA VAL A 201 9.25 -17.37 12.00
C VAL A 201 8.06 -17.12 12.90
N ILE A 202 7.54 -15.90 12.86
CA ILE A 202 6.54 -15.40 13.80
C ILE A 202 5.19 -15.17 13.10
N PRO A 203 4.08 -15.08 13.82
CA PRO A 203 2.83 -14.65 13.21
C PRO A 203 2.93 -13.21 12.67
N VAL A 204 2.35 -12.97 11.49
CA VAL A 204 2.38 -11.64 10.84
C VAL A 204 1.42 -10.66 11.54
N ARG A 205 1.67 -9.36 11.39
CA ARG A 205 0.79 -8.28 11.86
C ARG A 205 0.16 -7.55 10.69
N LYS A 206 -1.17 -7.45 10.64
CA LYS A 206 -1.89 -6.84 9.51
C LYS A 206 -3.11 -6.04 9.92
N ALA A 207 -3.33 -4.94 9.21
CA ALA A 207 -4.52 -4.07 9.31
C ALA A 207 -5.75 -4.70 8.63
N ILE A 208 -6.27 -5.76 9.23
CA ILE A 208 -7.47 -6.49 8.81
C ILE A 208 -8.31 -6.80 10.05
N LEU A 209 -9.60 -6.53 9.97
CA LEU A 209 -10.55 -6.83 11.03
C LEU A 209 -10.88 -8.33 11.04
N LEU A 210 -10.82 -8.94 12.22
CA LEU A 210 -11.26 -10.32 12.49
C LEU A 210 -12.59 -10.35 13.27
N LYS A 211 -13.11 -9.16 13.59
CA LYS A 211 -14.41 -8.92 14.23
C LYS A 211 -15.04 -7.70 13.58
N ASN A 212 -16.37 -7.67 13.51
CA ASN A 212 -17.09 -6.52 12.99
C ASN A 212 -16.76 -5.27 13.82
N ARG A 213 -16.42 -4.16 13.16
CA ARG A 213 -16.06 -2.89 13.82
C ARG A 213 -16.25 -1.72 12.85
N ASP A 214 -16.73 -0.57 13.34
CA ASP A 214 -16.87 0.68 12.58
C ASP A 214 -17.62 0.52 11.24
N ASN A 215 -18.73 -0.22 11.24
CA ASN A 215 -19.53 -0.55 10.04
C ASN A 215 -18.76 -1.32 8.94
N ARG A 216 -17.68 -2.00 9.33
CA ARG A 216 -16.90 -2.91 8.48
C ARG A 216 -17.04 -4.34 9.00
N SER A 217 -17.19 -5.29 8.09
CA SER A 217 -17.35 -6.70 8.44
C SER A 217 -16.00 -7.33 8.79
N ALA A 218 -16.02 -8.37 9.63
CA ALA A 218 -14.89 -9.26 9.83
C ALA A 218 -14.44 -9.90 8.51
N CYS A 219 -13.14 -10.16 8.40
CA CYS A 219 -12.57 -10.87 7.27
C CYS A 219 -13.16 -12.28 7.17
N HIS A 220 -13.63 -12.64 5.98
CA HIS A 220 -14.14 -13.97 5.65
C HIS A 220 -13.10 -14.81 4.88
N TYR A 221 -11.83 -14.39 4.91
CA TYR A 221 -10.68 -15.15 4.42
C TYR A 221 -10.69 -15.52 2.92
N CYS A 222 -11.22 -14.66 2.04
CA CYS A 222 -11.17 -14.90 0.58
C CYS A 222 -9.77 -14.67 -0.06
N GLY A 223 -8.85 -14.06 0.67
CA GLY A 223 -7.47 -13.73 0.27
C GLY A 223 -7.23 -12.82 -0.94
N ASN A 224 -8.25 -12.38 -1.67
CA ASN A 224 -8.14 -11.46 -2.82
C ASN A 224 -7.93 -9.98 -2.45
N CYS A 225 -7.19 -9.73 -1.37
CA CYS A 225 -7.00 -8.41 -0.79
C CYS A 225 -6.25 -7.40 -1.69
N ASP A 226 -5.57 -7.88 -2.74
CA ASP A 226 -4.82 -7.05 -3.68
C ASP A 226 -5.73 -6.40 -4.75
N TYR A 227 -6.93 -6.93 -4.95
CA TYR A 227 -7.92 -6.43 -5.90
C TYR A 227 -8.92 -5.46 -5.29
N GLY A 228 -9.14 -5.55 -3.98
CA GLY A 228 -10.28 -4.91 -3.37
C GLY A 228 -10.57 -5.45 -1.97
N CYS A 229 -11.63 -4.93 -1.38
CA CYS A 229 -12.33 -5.62 -0.30
C CYS A 229 -13.77 -5.11 -0.28
N ALA A 230 -14.69 -5.82 -0.94
CA ALA A 230 -16.09 -5.45 -1.02
C ALA A 230 -16.75 -5.41 0.38
N THR A 231 -16.23 -6.19 1.32
CA THR A 231 -16.65 -6.22 2.74
C THR A 231 -15.97 -5.18 3.62
N GLY A 232 -14.95 -4.47 3.11
CA GLY A 232 -14.25 -3.41 3.83
C GLY A 232 -13.46 -3.90 5.05
N SER A 233 -13.22 -5.22 5.16
CA SER A 233 -12.56 -5.83 6.32
C SER A 233 -11.10 -5.43 6.46
N ARG A 234 -10.39 -5.17 5.36
CA ARG A 234 -9.04 -4.60 5.40
C ARG A 234 -9.10 -3.09 5.54
N PHE A 235 -8.08 -2.50 6.16
CA PHE A 235 -8.00 -1.06 6.20
C PHE A 235 -7.76 -0.45 4.81
N SER A 236 -8.57 0.55 4.49
CA SER A 236 -8.30 1.58 3.51
C SER A 236 -8.82 2.91 4.07
N SER A 237 -8.24 4.04 3.67
CA SER A 237 -8.79 5.34 4.04
C SER A 237 -10.20 5.52 3.46
N LEU A 238 -10.47 4.96 2.26
CA LEU A 238 -11.78 4.95 1.62
C LEU A 238 -12.87 4.31 2.48
N ASP A 239 -12.55 3.22 3.17
CA ASP A 239 -13.54 2.40 3.90
C ASP A 239 -13.54 2.68 5.41
N ALA A 240 -12.38 2.96 5.98
CA ALA A 240 -12.23 3.12 7.43
C ALA A 240 -12.32 4.58 7.88
N ILE A 241 -11.83 5.54 7.08
CA ILE A 241 -11.70 6.93 7.51
C ILE A 241 -12.79 7.81 6.90
N ILE A 242 -12.86 7.86 5.57
CA ILE A 242 -13.73 8.78 4.84
C ILE A 242 -15.21 8.65 5.28
N PRO A 243 -15.78 7.44 5.47
CA PRO A 243 -17.17 7.29 5.89
C PRO A 243 -17.46 7.90 7.26
N GLN A 244 -16.48 7.94 8.17
CA GLN A 244 -16.63 8.56 9.49
C GLN A 244 -16.65 10.11 9.43
N LEU A 245 -16.15 10.68 8.34
CA LEU A 245 -16.03 12.14 8.17
C LEU A 245 -17.14 12.72 7.28
N LEU A 246 -17.65 11.94 6.33
CA LEU A 246 -18.72 12.37 5.43
C LEU A 246 -19.97 12.77 6.22
N GLY A 247 -20.62 13.86 5.79
CA GLY A 247 -21.80 14.42 6.44
C GLY A 247 -21.52 15.35 7.63
N ARG A 248 -20.29 15.38 8.16
CA ARG A 248 -19.92 16.31 9.23
C ARG A 248 -19.82 17.75 8.70
N LYS A 249 -20.38 18.71 9.45
CA LYS A 249 -20.40 20.15 9.08
C LYS A 249 -19.01 20.78 8.94
N ASN A 250 -18.02 20.25 9.67
CA ASN A 250 -16.64 20.74 9.67
C ASN A 250 -15.70 19.96 8.73
N PHE A 251 -16.24 19.12 7.84
CA PHE A 251 -15.45 18.39 6.86
C PHE A 251 -15.97 18.63 5.44
N THR A 252 -15.06 18.76 4.49
CA THR A 252 -15.38 18.84 3.06
C THR A 252 -14.39 17.99 2.29
N LEU A 253 -14.89 17.03 1.53
CA LEU A 253 -14.10 16.27 0.55
C LEU A 253 -14.35 16.87 -0.83
N ARG A 254 -13.29 17.29 -1.52
CA ARG A 254 -13.34 17.69 -2.93
C ARG A 254 -12.47 16.76 -3.76
N THR A 255 -13.12 15.90 -4.53
CA THR A 255 -12.49 15.03 -5.52
C THR A 255 -12.21 15.79 -6.81
N GLN A 256 -11.50 15.15 -7.75
CA GLN A 256 -11.11 15.74 -9.02
C GLN A 256 -10.29 17.03 -8.87
N ALA A 257 -9.53 17.18 -7.78
CA ALA A 257 -8.74 18.35 -7.46
C ALA A 257 -7.23 18.06 -7.55
N ALA A 258 -6.65 18.30 -8.73
CA ALA A 258 -5.22 18.15 -8.97
C ALA A 258 -4.44 19.36 -8.41
N VAL A 259 -4.07 19.31 -7.13
CA VAL A 259 -3.23 20.34 -6.51
C VAL A 259 -1.86 20.36 -7.19
N HIS A 260 -1.39 21.55 -7.53
CA HIS A 260 -0.08 21.73 -8.17
C HIS A 260 0.78 22.81 -7.53
N ARG A 261 0.21 23.64 -6.64
CA ARG A 261 0.95 24.73 -5.97
C ARG A 261 0.37 25.06 -4.60
N VAL A 262 1.25 25.29 -3.63
CA VAL A 262 0.96 25.94 -2.35
C VAL A 262 1.10 27.45 -2.52
N LEU A 263 0.12 28.20 -2.03
CA LEU A 263 0.10 29.65 -2.10
C LEU A 263 0.66 30.24 -0.81
N LEU A 264 1.54 31.23 -0.93
CA LEU A 264 2.05 32.01 0.20
C LEU A 264 1.37 33.37 0.30
N ASP A 265 1.25 33.87 1.52
CA ASP A 265 1.01 35.27 1.78
C ASP A 265 2.32 36.06 1.63
N PRO A 266 2.42 37.01 0.68
CA PRO A 266 3.64 37.77 0.46
C PRO A 266 4.04 38.67 1.63
N LYS A 267 3.11 39.01 2.54
CA LYS A 267 3.42 39.84 3.71
C LYS A 267 4.02 39.04 4.86
N THR A 268 3.54 37.81 5.07
CA THR A 268 3.93 37.00 6.23
C THR A 268 4.84 35.83 5.91
N GLY A 269 4.97 35.47 4.61
CA GLY A 269 5.68 34.28 4.16
C GLY A 269 4.98 32.95 4.51
N LYS A 270 3.81 32.99 5.16
CA LYS A 270 3.07 31.79 5.57
C LYS A 270 2.21 31.25 4.43
N ALA A 271 1.94 29.94 4.45
CA ALA A 271 0.96 29.33 3.55
C ALA A 271 -0.43 29.94 3.79
N ARG A 272 -1.13 30.26 2.70
CA ARG A 272 -2.50 30.82 2.72
C ARG A 272 -3.54 29.96 2.02
N GLY A 273 -3.10 28.84 1.43
CA GLY A 273 -3.96 27.97 0.63
C GLY A 273 -3.21 27.20 -0.44
N VAL A 274 -3.96 26.65 -1.39
CA VAL A 274 -3.43 25.91 -2.54
C VAL A 274 -4.19 26.28 -3.80
N GLU A 275 -3.52 26.10 -4.95
CA GLU A 275 -4.15 26.05 -6.26
C GLU A 275 -4.25 24.61 -6.75
N PHE A 276 -5.38 24.31 -7.38
CA PHE A 276 -5.62 23.04 -8.02
C PHE A 276 -6.39 23.21 -9.33
N ILE A 277 -6.17 22.26 -10.22
CA ILE A 277 -6.93 22.12 -11.46
C ILE A 277 -8.06 21.13 -11.21
N ASP A 278 -9.29 21.49 -11.55
CA ASP A 278 -10.39 20.52 -11.55
C ASP A 278 -10.24 19.61 -12.77
N THR A 279 -10.05 18.32 -12.55
CA THR A 279 -9.68 17.38 -13.62
C THR A 279 -10.81 17.16 -14.63
N ARG A 280 -12.04 17.57 -14.33
CA ARG A 280 -13.21 17.46 -15.23
C ARG A 280 -13.30 18.61 -16.22
N ASN A 281 -13.21 19.85 -15.73
CA ASN A 281 -13.38 21.05 -16.56
C ASN A 281 -12.06 21.75 -16.92
N LYS A 282 -10.94 21.28 -16.37
CA LYS A 282 -9.57 21.80 -16.60
C LYS A 282 -9.38 23.26 -16.16
N LEU A 283 -10.27 23.80 -15.33
CA LEU A 283 -10.16 25.14 -14.77
C LEU A 283 -9.36 25.13 -13.46
N THR A 284 -8.66 26.23 -13.21
CA THR A 284 -7.89 26.47 -11.98
C THR A 284 -8.75 27.12 -10.90
N TYR A 285 -8.61 26.62 -9.68
CA TYR A 285 -9.29 27.11 -8.49
C TYR A 285 -8.30 27.37 -7.37
N GLU A 286 -8.61 28.34 -6.51
CA GLU A 286 -7.90 28.59 -5.26
C GLU A 286 -8.76 28.18 -4.07
N ALA A 287 -8.18 27.40 -3.15
CA ALA A 287 -8.75 27.13 -1.84
C ALA A 287 -7.88 27.74 -0.75
N ARG A 288 -8.48 28.45 0.21
CA ARG A 288 -7.76 29.20 1.26
C ARG A 288 -7.81 28.46 2.59
N ALA A 289 -6.68 28.44 3.31
CA ALA A 289 -6.61 27.90 4.66
C ALA A 289 -5.48 28.51 5.49
N ARG A 290 -5.55 28.34 6.81
CA ARG A 290 -4.51 28.74 7.76
C ARG A 290 -3.33 27.77 7.79
N VAL A 291 -3.60 26.49 7.54
CA VAL A 291 -2.61 25.40 7.51
C VAL A 291 -2.79 24.58 6.24
N VAL A 292 -1.68 24.13 5.64
CA VAL A 292 -1.67 23.20 4.51
C VAL A 292 -0.86 21.97 4.90
N VAL A 293 -1.46 20.79 4.75
CA VAL A 293 -0.83 19.48 4.98
C VAL A 293 -0.70 18.77 3.64
N LEU A 294 0.53 18.43 3.23
CA LEU A 294 0.78 17.65 2.03
C LEU A 294 0.83 16.15 2.36
N GLY A 295 -0.24 15.44 2.01
CA GLY A 295 -0.39 13.99 2.11
C GLY A 295 -0.55 13.32 0.74
N ALA A 296 -0.01 13.91 -0.33
CA ALA A 296 -0.22 13.50 -1.72
C ALA A 296 0.59 12.25 -2.12
N GLY A 297 1.37 11.69 -1.18
CA GLY A 297 2.40 10.70 -1.45
C GLY A 297 3.76 11.36 -1.70
N ALA A 298 4.84 10.58 -1.58
CA ALA A 298 6.22 11.08 -1.62
C ALA A 298 6.50 11.93 -2.87
N MET A 299 6.26 11.37 -4.07
CA MET A 299 6.57 12.04 -5.33
C MET A 299 5.71 13.28 -5.59
N GLU A 300 4.39 13.19 -5.38
CA GLU A 300 3.48 14.30 -5.67
C GLU A 300 3.62 15.44 -4.65
N SER A 301 3.88 15.13 -3.38
CA SER A 301 4.12 16.18 -2.37
C SER A 301 5.39 16.97 -2.70
N THR A 302 6.46 16.26 -3.08
CA THR A 302 7.71 16.88 -3.55
C THR A 302 7.48 17.70 -4.82
N ARG A 303 6.75 17.17 -5.81
CA ARG A 303 6.41 17.89 -7.05
C ARG A 303 5.66 19.18 -6.76
N ILE A 304 4.66 19.14 -5.87
CA ILE A 304 3.89 20.33 -5.48
C ILE A 304 4.82 21.37 -4.85
N LEU A 305 5.72 20.98 -3.95
CA LEU A 305 6.68 21.91 -3.33
C LEU A 305 7.65 22.52 -4.35
N LEU A 306 8.21 21.70 -5.25
CA LEU A 306 9.09 22.15 -6.34
C LEU A 306 8.40 23.12 -7.31
N ASN A 307 7.10 22.91 -7.57
CA ASN A 307 6.28 23.80 -8.39
C ASN A 307 5.85 25.07 -7.64
N SER A 308 5.94 25.10 -6.32
CA SER A 308 5.52 26.23 -5.47
C SER A 308 6.61 27.30 -5.36
N LYS A 309 6.98 27.87 -6.51
CA LYS A 309 8.01 28.91 -6.59
C LYS A 309 7.47 30.29 -6.25
N SER A 310 8.29 31.10 -5.58
CA SER A 310 8.07 32.54 -5.35
C SER A 310 9.39 33.29 -5.48
N ARG A 311 9.37 34.62 -5.27
CA ARG A 311 10.59 35.43 -5.23
C ARG A 311 11.54 34.96 -4.11
N GLU A 312 10.98 34.59 -2.97
CA GLU A 312 11.70 34.09 -1.79
C GLU A 312 12.09 32.61 -1.93
N TRP A 313 11.32 31.85 -2.72
CA TRP A 313 11.52 30.42 -2.96
C TRP A 313 11.71 30.11 -4.45
N PRO A 314 12.80 30.58 -5.09
CA PRO A 314 12.98 30.44 -6.54
C PRO A 314 13.16 28.99 -7.00
N THR A 315 13.61 28.11 -6.11
CA THR A 315 13.88 26.69 -6.36
C THR A 315 12.82 25.76 -5.74
N GLY A 316 11.66 26.30 -5.35
CA GLY A 316 10.56 25.57 -4.73
C GLY A 316 10.41 25.85 -3.24
N LEU A 317 9.17 25.75 -2.74
CA LEU A 317 8.83 26.01 -1.36
C LEU A 317 9.53 25.02 -0.42
N ALA A 318 10.05 25.51 0.70
CA ALA A 318 10.75 24.72 1.73
C ALA A 318 12.04 24.04 1.22
N ASN A 319 12.68 24.59 0.18
CA ASN A 319 13.91 24.06 -0.41
C ASN A 319 15.18 24.84 -0.02
N SER A 320 15.24 25.43 1.18
CA SER A 320 16.38 26.27 1.60
C SER A 320 17.63 25.44 1.90
N SER A 321 17.47 24.17 2.29
CA SER A 321 18.56 23.23 2.49
C SER A 321 19.04 22.56 1.20
N GLY A 322 18.33 22.74 0.08
CA GLY A 322 18.62 22.08 -1.19
C GLY A 322 18.28 20.59 -1.24
N VAL A 323 17.71 20.01 -0.17
CA VAL A 323 17.43 18.56 -0.10
C VAL A 323 16.09 18.15 -0.70
N LEU A 324 15.23 19.10 -1.09
CA LEU A 324 13.91 18.77 -1.63
C LEU A 324 14.04 17.98 -2.93
N GLY A 325 13.51 16.75 -2.94
CA GLY A 325 13.62 15.83 -4.08
C GLY A 325 14.85 14.93 -4.05
N HIS A 326 15.69 15.03 -3.02
CA HIS A 326 16.82 14.11 -2.78
C HIS A 326 16.43 12.99 -1.82
N TYR A 327 17.30 11.98 -1.70
CA TYR A 327 17.17 10.85 -0.76
C TYR A 327 15.90 10.02 -0.94
N VAL A 328 15.43 9.86 -2.18
CA VAL A 328 14.35 8.93 -2.49
C VAL A 328 14.75 7.52 -2.05
N MET A 329 13.95 6.93 -1.17
CA MET A 329 14.11 5.57 -0.68
C MET A 329 12.85 4.74 -1.00
N ASP A 330 13.06 3.46 -1.26
CA ASP A 330 11.99 2.46 -1.36
C ASP A 330 12.40 1.17 -0.65
N ASN A 331 11.42 0.32 -0.38
CA ASN A 331 11.66 -1.03 0.14
C ASN A 331 12.09 -1.95 -1.01
N PHE A 332 13.40 -2.00 -1.25
CA PHE A 332 13.97 -2.89 -2.26
C PHE A 332 13.67 -4.36 -1.94
N LYS A 333 12.90 -5.02 -2.82
CA LYS A 333 12.62 -6.45 -2.74
C LYS A 333 13.65 -7.23 -3.54
N SER A 334 14.60 -7.85 -2.85
CA SER A 334 15.58 -8.73 -3.48
C SER A 334 14.94 -10.10 -3.79
N GLY A 335 14.49 -10.26 -5.04
CA GLY A 335 14.03 -11.53 -5.58
C GLY A 335 12.78 -12.14 -4.93
N PHE A 336 12.27 -13.20 -5.54
CA PHE A 336 11.26 -14.07 -4.97
C PHE A 336 11.85 -15.47 -4.90
N VAL A 337 11.87 -16.07 -3.71
CA VAL A 337 12.14 -17.49 -3.57
C VAL A 337 10.80 -18.20 -3.65
N SER A 338 10.71 -19.21 -4.49
CA SER A 338 9.52 -20.04 -4.67
C SER A 338 9.94 -21.49 -4.70
N GLY A 339 9.09 -22.35 -4.14
CA GLY A 339 9.34 -23.78 -4.09
C GLY A 339 8.05 -24.53 -3.81
N TRP A 340 8.17 -25.85 -3.69
CA TRP A 340 7.07 -26.75 -3.37
C TRP A 340 7.42 -27.56 -2.14
N LEU A 341 6.39 -27.99 -1.42
CA LEU A 341 6.53 -28.83 -0.23
C LEU A 341 6.07 -30.24 -0.58
N PRO A 342 6.99 -31.21 -0.78
CA PRO A 342 6.62 -32.54 -1.25
C PRO A 342 5.67 -33.29 -0.34
N SER A 343 5.80 -33.06 0.97
CA SER A 343 4.93 -33.59 2.00
C SER A 343 3.49 -33.09 1.94
N LEU A 344 3.19 -32.03 1.18
CA LEU A 344 1.84 -31.50 0.96
C LEU A 344 1.29 -31.84 -0.43
N LYS A 345 1.99 -32.68 -1.20
CA LYS A 345 1.50 -33.11 -2.52
C LYS A 345 0.27 -33.99 -2.34
N ALA A 346 -0.79 -33.70 -3.09
CA ALA A 346 -2.04 -34.46 -3.13
C ALA A 346 -2.73 -34.62 -1.76
N THR A 347 -2.44 -33.72 -0.81
CA THR A 347 -3.24 -33.60 0.41
C THR A 347 -4.57 -32.92 0.08
N GLU A 348 -5.54 -33.04 0.99
CA GLU A 348 -6.77 -32.27 0.93
C GLU A 348 -6.46 -30.77 0.83
N ILE A 349 -7.22 -30.07 -0.03
CA ILE A 349 -7.07 -28.64 -0.25
C ILE A 349 -7.97 -27.91 0.74
N PHE A 350 -7.37 -27.06 1.56
CA PHE A 350 -8.08 -26.12 2.42
C PHE A 350 -8.02 -24.71 1.85
N ASN A 351 -8.77 -23.78 2.44
CA ASN A 351 -8.59 -22.36 2.15
C ASN A 351 -7.22 -21.91 2.68
N ASP A 352 -6.21 -22.00 1.82
CA ASP A 352 -4.87 -21.48 2.06
C ASP A 352 -4.72 -20.00 1.66
N ASP A 353 -5.78 -19.32 1.23
CA ASP A 353 -5.71 -17.90 0.86
C ASP A 353 -5.68 -17.01 2.12
N GLY A 354 -6.48 -17.38 3.12
CA GLY A 354 -6.46 -16.81 4.47
C GLY A 354 -6.74 -15.31 4.51
N ALA A 355 -6.12 -14.59 5.45
CA ALA A 355 -6.21 -13.14 5.59
C ALA A 355 -5.29 -12.40 4.58
N GLY A 356 -5.27 -12.89 3.33
CA GLY A 356 -4.56 -12.36 2.17
C GLY A 356 -3.04 -12.32 2.32
N GLY A 357 -2.31 -13.20 1.62
CA GLY A 357 -0.86 -13.37 1.74
C GLY A 357 -0.47 -14.20 2.97
N GLY A 358 0.77 -14.10 3.48
CA GLY A 358 1.29 -14.82 4.66
C GLY A 358 0.46 -14.67 5.95
N HIS A 359 0.33 -15.70 6.79
CA HIS A 359 0.00 -15.59 8.22
C HIS A 359 1.26 -15.57 9.07
N VAL A 360 2.43 -15.79 8.47
CA VAL A 360 3.72 -15.70 9.16
C VAL A 360 4.64 -14.66 8.51
N TYR A 361 5.67 -14.27 9.26
CA TYR A 361 6.65 -13.27 8.92
C TYR A 361 8.01 -13.67 9.50
N ILE A 362 9.09 -13.36 8.79
CA ILE A 362 10.46 -13.60 9.24
C ILE A 362 11.08 -12.22 9.48
N PRO A 363 11.27 -11.81 10.75
CA PRO A 363 11.88 -10.52 11.05
C PRO A 363 13.34 -10.51 10.61
N ARG A 364 13.91 -9.30 10.64
CA ARG A 364 15.35 -9.13 10.50
C ARG A 364 16.07 -10.03 11.49
N HIS A 365 16.82 -10.99 10.96
CA HIS A 365 17.55 -11.99 11.76
C HIS A 365 19.07 -11.91 11.53
N THR A 366 19.53 -10.93 10.74
CA THR A 366 20.95 -10.65 10.53
C THR A 366 21.30 -9.19 10.80
N ASN A 367 22.57 -8.97 11.14
CA ASN A 367 23.22 -7.68 11.29
C ASN A 367 22.54 -6.70 12.25
N PHE A 368 21.90 -7.20 13.32
CA PHE A 368 21.45 -6.41 14.47
C PHE A 368 22.26 -6.78 15.72
N LYS A 369 22.15 -6.00 16.80
CA LYS A 369 22.87 -6.27 18.06
C LYS A 369 22.46 -7.63 18.63
N GLY A 370 23.42 -8.57 18.72
CA GLY A 370 23.17 -9.95 19.14
C GLY A 370 22.67 -10.90 18.02
N GLY A 371 22.53 -10.41 16.79
CA GLY A 371 22.10 -11.20 15.63
C GLY A 371 23.25 -11.82 14.84
N ARG A 372 22.91 -12.77 13.95
CA ARG A 372 23.87 -13.41 13.03
C ARG A 372 24.46 -12.38 12.07
N LYS A 373 25.75 -12.48 11.76
CA LYS A 373 26.40 -11.61 10.76
C LYS A 373 26.12 -12.10 9.34
N SER A 374 25.99 -11.17 8.40
CA SER A 374 25.86 -11.45 6.96
C SER A 374 26.58 -10.38 6.12
N SER A 375 26.84 -10.67 4.85
CA SER A 375 27.57 -9.78 3.92
C SER A 375 26.80 -8.51 3.51
N VAL A 376 25.48 -8.46 3.72
CA VAL A 376 24.68 -7.26 3.44
C VAL A 376 24.75 -6.26 4.59
N LEU A 377 24.61 -4.96 4.34
CA LEU A 377 24.82 -3.96 5.38
C LEU A 377 23.84 -4.08 6.57
N ARG A 378 22.52 -4.12 6.32
CA ARG A 378 21.45 -4.08 7.34
C ARG A 378 20.62 -5.36 7.48
N GLY A 379 20.95 -6.42 6.75
CA GLY A 379 20.25 -7.71 6.87
C GLY A 379 18.92 -7.81 6.11
N TRP A 380 18.21 -8.92 6.32
CA TRP A 380 17.02 -9.29 5.53
C TRP A 380 15.81 -9.65 6.41
N GLN A 381 14.64 -9.27 5.93
CA GLN A 381 13.33 -9.73 6.41
C GLN A 381 12.61 -10.45 5.27
N PHE A 382 11.73 -11.40 5.60
CA PHE A 382 10.96 -12.14 4.61
C PHE A 382 9.47 -12.13 4.94
N GLN A 383 8.65 -11.99 3.90
CA GLN A 383 7.20 -12.15 3.94
C GLN A 383 6.84 -13.43 3.20
N PRO A 384 6.92 -14.60 3.86
CA PRO A 384 6.56 -15.85 3.23
C PRO A 384 5.04 -15.95 3.03
N GLY A 385 4.65 -16.83 2.13
CA GLY A 385 3.28 -17.30 1.99
C GLY A 385 3.31 -18.75 1.52
N SER A 386 2.26 -19.48 1.83
CA SER A 386 2.00 -20.80 1.25
C SER A 386 0.59 -20.83 0.70
N GLY A 387 0.38 -21.58 -0.37
CA GLY A 387 -0.91 -21.76 -1.00
C GLY A 387 -0.97 -23.12 -1.68
N SER A 388 -2.17 -23.68 -1.73
CA SER A 388 -2.50 -24.81 -2.58
C SER A 388 -3.09 -24.29 -3.89
N GLY A 389 -2.71 -24.88 -5.02
CA GLY A 389 -3.25 -24.51 -6.33
C GLY A 389 -3.33 -25.73 -7.22
N ALA A 390 -4.44 -25.88 -7.96
CA ALA A 390 -4.66 -27.00 -8.88
C ALA A 390 -3.51 -27.17 -9.89
N PHE A 391 -2.92 -26.05 -10.32
CA PHE A 391 -1.68 -26.01 -11.08
C PHE A 391 -0.68 -25.09 -10.37
N PRO A 392 0.37 -25.62 -9.74
CA PRO A 392 1.39 -24.76 -9.15
C PRO A 392 2.05 -23.97 -10.28
N GLY A 393 1.96 -22.63 -10.28
CA GLY A 393 2.45 -21.79 -11.38
C GLY A 393 3.95 -21.93 -11.69
N TYR A 394 4.73 -22.56 -10.80
CA TYR A 394 6.14 -22.90 -11.00
C TYR A 394 6.37 -24.34 -11.51
N SER A 395 5.34 -25.17 -11.67
CA SER A 395 5.46 -26.56 -12.15
C SER A 395 6.18 -26.65 -13.50
N LYS A 396 5.97 -25.65 -14.36
CA LYS A 396 6.67 -25.49 -15.65
C LYS A 396 8.21 -25.35 -15.53
N ARG A 397 8.72 -25.07 -14.33
CA ARG A 397 10.13 -24.85 -14.01
C ARG A 397 10.76 -26.00 -13.21
N LEU A 398 10.01 -27.06 -12.91
CA LEU A 398 10.54 -28.24 -12.22
C LEU A 398 11.18 -29.22 -13.21
N GLU A 399 12.41 -29.62 -12.92
CA GLU A 399 13.10 -30.71 -13.63
C GLU A 399 12.34 -32.02 -13.39
N GLY A 400 12.03 -32.76 -14.47
CA GLY A 400 11.17 -33.96 -14.42
C GLY A 400 9.66 -33.72 -14.65
N PHE A 401 9.16 -32.49 -14.58
CA PHE A 401 7.77 -32.15 -14.93
C PHE A 401 7.55 -31.96 -16.45
N ARG A 402 8.59 -32.21 -17.26
CA ARG A 402 8.61 -32.05 -18.72
C ARG A 402 8.20 -33.30 -19.52
N HIS A 403 7.83 -34.39 -18.87
CA HIS A 403 7.38 -35.58 -19.57
C HIS A 403 5.91 -35.86 -19.29
N THR A 404 5.09 -35.49 -20.29
CA THR A 404 3.78 -36.08 -20.62
C THR A 404 2.80 -36.29 -19.48
N SER A 405 1.88 -35.34 -19.33
CA SER A 405 0.48 -35.65 -19.09
C SER A 405 -0.38 -34.50 -19.58
N VAL A 406 -0.87 -34.64 -20.81
CA VAL A 406 -2.07 -33.96 -21.29
C VAL A 406 -3.24 -34.62 -20.53
N ALA A 407 -4.02 -33.84 -19.78
CA ALA A 407 -5.34 -34.28 -19.35
C ALA A 407 -6.31 -33.10 -19.51
N PHE A 408 -7.35 -33.39 -20.29
CA PHE A 408 -8.26 -32.47 -20.95
C PHE A 408 -9.22 -31.74 -20.00
N SER A 409 -9.71 -30.60 -20.50
CA SER A 409 -10.90 -29.91 -20.02
C SER A 409 -12.12 -30.84 -20.02
N CYS A 410 -13.08 -30.57 -19.13
CA CYS A 410 -14.43 -31.11 -19.26
C CYS A 410 -15.42 -29.95 -19.35
N SER A 411 -15.88 -29.67 -20.57
CA SER A 411 -17.16 -29.06 -20.86
C SER A 411 -17.77 -29.88 -21.99
N GLY A 412 -18.93 -30.51 -21.73
CA GLY A 412 -19.54 -31.50 -22.60
C GLY A 412 -20.14 -30.94 -23.91
N GLY A 413 -20.43 -31.84 -24.85
CA GLY A 413 -21.29 -31.58 -26.01
C GLY A 413 -20.74 -32.07 -27.36
N MET A 414 -21.18 -33.27 -27.76
CA MET A 414 -21.45 -33.79 -29.12
C MET A 414 -20.60 -33.39 -30.36
N THR A 415 -20.15 -34.46 -31.07
CA THR A 415 -20.04 -34.64 -32.55
C THR A 415 -19.06 -33.73 -33.32
N THR A 416 -18.21 -34.15 -34.28
CA THR A 416 -18.20 -35.21 -35.30
C THR A 416 -16.75 -35.52 -35.76
N LYS A 417 -16.55 -36.71 -36.33
CA LYS A 417 -15.34 -37.21 -37.04
C LYS A 417 -14.83 -36.31 -38.19
N ARG A 418 -13.50 -36.21 -38.34
CA ARG A 418 -12.65 -36.26 -39.60
C ARG A 418 -11.17 -36.00 -39.17
N ARG A 419 -10.20 -36.93 -39.23
CA ARG A 419 -9.34 -37.39 -40.37
C ARG A 419 -8.87 -36.21 -41.26
N TRP A 420 -7.60 -35.92 -41.57
CA TRP A 420 -6.29 -36.62 -41.61
C TRP A 420 -5.18 -35.57 -41.88
N LEU A 421 -3.90 -35.92 -41.63
CA LEU A 421 -2.64 -35.58 -42.38
C LEU A 421 -2.33 -34.10 -42.66
N THR A 422 -1.12 -33.56 -42.47
CA THR A 422 0.27 -34.04 -42.40
C THR A 422 1.05 -33.15 -41.45
#